data_AF-A0A3M7HZI0-F1
#
_entry.id   AF-A0A3M7HZI0-F1
#
_cell.length_a   1.000
_cell.length_b   1.000
_cell.length_c   1.000
_cell.angle_alpha   90.00
_cell.angle_beta   90.00
_cell.angle_gamma   90.00
#
_symmetry.space_group_name_H-M   'P 1'
#
loop_
_entity.id
_entity.type
_entity.pdbx_description
1 polymer ?
#
loop_
_entity_poly.entity_id
_entity_poly.type
_entity_poly.pdbx_seq_one_letter_code
_entity_poly.pdbx_strand_id
1 'polypeptide(L)'
;MAVTMPPTSPSTVLSPTRPANRPPTSMQGSVANLFLGNLHIKPWYPSFYPEDLVGGRKAERLRRARFLLGLESRGTMRTDGESKKVCPLREEPAPGRVVYEKGDYIIHELDGEEHKLYAQNLSLLSKLFLDTKSVFFDVSTFLYYPLLLRTDSHPYGQVVGFFSKEKMSWDNNNVACILIFPPWQKRGLGQILIAASYVLGRRESRFGGPEKPLSQLGRKGYLVYWCGEVYRYLMNCHLKKTVTIKEISEETYIMQEDVVAALREMDVVEGRKTASGSVVVNKAKLRAWAEKVGVSTEPLIDENAFVEDEESEEDVESGSD
;
A
#
# COMPACT_ATOMS: atom_id res chain seq x y z
N MET A 1 54.82 18.51 21.54
CA MET A 1 54.33 17.13 21.76
C MET A 1 53.65 16.68 20.49
N ALA A 2 54.32 15.81 19.73
CA ALA A 2 53.81 15.28 18.47
C ALA A 2 52.86 14.12 18.77
N VAL A 3 51.67 14.14 18.16
CA VAL A 3 50.73 13.01 18.17
C VAL A 3 50.57 12.57 16.72
N THR A 4 50.98 11.33 16.48
CA THR A 4 50.99 10.60 15.22
C THR A 4 49.59 10.20 14.79
N MET A 5 49.24 10.45 13.52
CA MET A 5 48.05 9.90 12.87
C MET A 5 48.40 8.63 12.07
N PRO A 6 47.50 7.63 12.00
CA PRO A 6 47.73 6.40 11.26
C PRO A 6 47.54 6.57 9.73
N PRO A 7 48.15 5.70 8.91
CA PRO A 7 48.27 5.90 7.47
C PRO A 7 46.99 5.60 6.69
N THR A 8 46.78 6.41 5.66
CA THR A 8 45.75 6.32 4.63
C THR A 8 45.98 5.12 3.69
N SER A 9 44.92 4.34 3.46
CA SER A 9 44.90 3.31 2.41
C SER A 9 44.25 3.87 1.14
N PRO A 10 44.73 3.53 -0.06
CA PRO A 10 44.26 4.13 -1.31
C PRO A 10 42.86 3.64 -1.68
N SER A 11 41.95 4.59 -1.92
CA SER A 11 40.62 4.32 -2.47
C SER A 11 40.74 3.94 -3.94
N THR A 12 40.44 2.68 -4.27
CA THR A 12 40.36 2.21 -5.65
C THR A 12 39.05 2.71 -6.27
N VAL A 13 39.20 3.56 -7.29
CA VAL A 13 38.13 4.01 -8.19
C VAL A 13 37.65 2.82 -9.01
N LEU A 14 36.36 2.50 -8.97
CA LEU A 14 35.71 1.66 -9.98
C LEU A 14 34.45 2.36 -10.48
N SER A 15 34.55 2.88 -11.71
CA SER A 15 33.45 3.39 -12.53
C SER A 15 32.60 2.23 -13.11
N PRO A 16 31.39 2.51 -13.61
CA PRO A 16 30.28 1.56 -13.66
C PRO A 16 30.10 0.93 -15.03
N THR A 17 30.07 -0.41 -15.11
CA THR A 17 29.46 -1.12 -16.23
C THR A 17 29.12 -2.56 -15.83
N ARG A 18 27.83 -2.85 -15.58
CA ARG A 18 27.26 -4.16 -15.91
C ARG A 18 25.74 -4.05 -16.11
N PRO A 19 25.19 -4.59 -17.22
CA PRO A 19 23.81 -4.39 -17.61
C PRO A 19 22.84 -5.24 -16.78
N ALA A 20 21.57 -4.83 -16.82
CA ALA A 20 20.41 -5.47 -16.22
C ALA A 20 20.47 -7.01 -16.26
N ASN A 21 20.53 -7.64 -15.09
CA ASN A 21 20.42 -9.09 -14.98
C ASN A 21 18.96 -9.51 -15.24
N ARG A 22 18.81 -10.30 -16.31
CA ARG A 22 17.72 -11.26 -16.55
C ARG A 22 17.31 -11.99 -15.26
N PRO A 23 16.03 -12.35 -15.08
CA PRO A 23 15.64 -13.21 -13.97
C PRO A 23 16.30 -14.60 -14.10
N PRO A 24 16.66 -15.23 -12.97
CA PRO A 24 17.26 -16.56 -12.97
C PRO A 24 16.32 -17.60 -13.55
N THR A 25 16.91 -18.55 -14.27
CA THR A 25 16.27 -19.64 -14.97
C THR A 25 15.59 -20.61 -13.98
N SER A 26 14.30 -20.88 -14.22
CA SER A 26 13.45 -21.96 -13.68
C SER A 26 13.45 -22.18 -12.15
N MET A 27 12.62 -21.43 -11.42
CA MET A 27 11.98 -21.99 -10.23
C MET A 27 10.84 -22.90 -10.67
N GLN A 28 11.05 -24.20 -10.52
CA GLN A 28 10.04 -25.24 -10.75
C GLN A 28 8.82 -24.97 -9.85
N GLY A 29 7.59 -24.97 -10.41
CA GLY A 29 6.35 -24.74 -9.65
C GLY A 29 5.79 -23.31 -9.62
N SER A 30 6.43 -22.34 -10.29
CA SER A 30 5.90 -20.97 -10.36
C SER A 30 4.66 -20.86 -11.27
N VAL A 31 3.65 -20.11 -10.81
CA VAL A 31 2.45 -19.77 -11.60
C VAL A 31 2.87 -19.04 -12.89
N ALA A 32 2.52 -19.60 -14.05
CA ALA A 32 2.87 -19.03 -15.35
C ALA A 32 1.84 -18.01 -15.86
N ASN A 33 0.54 -18.26 -15.60
CA ASN A 33 -0.57 -17.46 -16.09
C ASN A 33 -1.60 -17.28 -14.97
N LEU A 34 -2.00 -16.03 -14.71
CA LEU A 34 -3.09 -15.70 -13.79
C LEU A 34 -4.30 -15.21 -14.59
N PHE A 35 -5.49 -15.72 -14.27
CA PHE A 35 -6.75 -15.24 -14.83
C PHE A 35 -7.65 -14.72 -13.70
N LEU A 36 -7.89 -13.40 -13.68
CA LEU A 36 -8.92 -12.73 -12.87
C LEU A 36 -10.12 -12.51 -13.79
N GLY A 37 -11.15 -13.35 -13.63
CA GLY A 37 -12.23 -13.62 -14.59
C GLY A 37 -11.83 -13.54 -16.06
N ASN A 38 -12.05 -12.42 -16.76
CA ASN A 38 -11.69 -12.26 -18.19
C ASN A 38 -10.31 -11.64 -18.45
N LEU A 39 -9.63 -11.16 -17.41
CA LEU A 39 -8.31 -10.54 -17.48
C LEU A 39 -7.21 -11.60 -17.36
N HIS A 40 -6.34 -11.63 -18.36
CA HIS A 40 -5.11 -12.44 -18.34
C HIS A 40 -3.94 -11.58 -17.86
N ILE A 41 -3.29 -12.02 -16.79
CA ILE A 41 -2.20 -11.30 -16.14
C ILE A 41 -1.00 -12.24 -16.03
N LYS A 42 0.18 -11.74 -16.41
CA LYS A 42 1.43 -12.46 -16.24
C LYS A 42 2.02 -12.11 -14.86
N PRO A 43 2.27 -13.11 -13.98
CA PRO A 43 2.99 -12.89 -12.74
C PRO A 43 4.38 -12.29 -12.95
N TRP A 44 4.84 -11.49 -11.99
CA TRP A 44 6.16 -10.87 -12.01
C TRP A 44 7.18 -11.68 -11.21
N TYR A 45 6.72 -12.31 -10.14
CA TYR A 45 7.53 -13.06 -9.18
C TYR A 45 6.91 -14.43 -8.88
N PRO A 46 7.69 -15.41 -8.42
CA PRO A 46 7.16 -16.68 -7.95
C PRO A 46 6.34 -16.50 -6.66
N SER A 47 5.37 -17.38 -6.47
CA SER A 47 4.55 -17.52 -5.25
C SER A 47 4.38 -19.00 -4.90
N PHE A 48 4.22 -19.29 -3.61
CA PHE A 48 4.25 -20.64 -3.05
C PHE A 48 2.85 -21.28 -3.03
N TYR A 49 2.23 -21.40 -4.21
CA TYR A 49 1.00 -22.17 -4.32
C TYR A 49 1.29 -23.68 -4.17
N PRO A 50 0.42 -24.44 -3.47
CA PRO A 50 0.49 -25.90 -3.44
C PRO A 50 0.59 -26.50 -4.85
N GLU A 51 1.44 -27.52 -5.02
CA GLU A 51 1.71 -28.13 -6.34
C GLU A 51 0.44 -28.66 -7.02
N ASP A 52 -0.51 -29.17 -6.23
CA ASP A 52 -1.82 -29.66 -6.68
C ASP A 52 -2.66 -28.55 -7.34
N LEU A 53 -2.49 -27.30 -6.92
CA LEU A 53 -3.19 -26.14 -7.50
C LEU A 53 -2.48 -25.61 -8.74
N VAL A 54 -1.15 -25.73 -8.80
CA VAL A 54 -0.35 -25.33 -9.97
C VAL A 54 -0.44 -26.37 -11.10
N GLY A 55 -0.89 -27.60 -10.80
CA GLY A 55 -1.34 -28.59 -11.77
C GLY A 55 -0.23 -29.40 -12.46
N GLY A 56 0.98 -29.41 -11.89
CA GLY A 56 2.12 -30.17 -12.40
C GLY A 56 2.52 -29.85 -13.86
N ARG A 57 3.44 -30.65 -14.42
CA ARG A 57 4.11 -30.43 -15.73
C ARG A 57 3.19 -30.35 -16.97
N LYS A 58 1.88 -30.62 -16.83
CA LYS A 58 0.89 -30.65 -17.93
C LYS A 58 -0.24 -29.63 -17.81
N ALA A 59 -0.32 -28.86 -16.73
CA ALA A 59 -1.37 -27.85 -16.58
C ALA A 59 -0.94 -26.50 -17.16
N GLU A 60 -1.17 -26.32 -18.45
CA GLU A 60 -1.00 -25.02 -19.15
C GLU A 60 -1.97 -23.92 -18.65
N ARG A 61 -2.78 -24.20 -17.64
CA ARG A 61 -3.82 -23.29 -17.14
C ARG A 61 -3.91 -23.43 -15.62
N LEU A 62 -3.32 -22.50 -14.87
CA LEU A 62 -3.84 -22.21 -13.54
C LEU A 62 -5.32 -21.88 -13.75
N ARG A 63 -6.19 -22.75 -13.24
CA ARG A 63 -7.59 -22.83 -13.60
C ARG A 63 -8.38 -21.74 -12.87
N ARG A 64 -8.09 -20.48 -13.22
CA ARG A 64 -8.73 -19.23 -12.79
C ARG A 64 -8.52 -18.94 -11.30
N ALA A 65 -8.01 -17.74 -10.96
CA ALA A 65 -8.05 -17.20 -9.59
C ALA A 65 -9.49 -16.94 -9.07
N ARG A 66 -10.49 -17.42 -9.82
CA ARG A 66 -11.90 -17.55 -9.48
C ARG A 66 -12.16 -18.21 -8.13
N PHE A 67 -11.30 -19.14 -7.66
CA PHE A 67 -11.53 -19.87 -6.42
C PHE A 67 -10.79 -19.29 -5.21
N LEU A 68 -9.74 -18.48 -5.40
CA LEU A 68 -8.86 -18.08 -4.31
C LEU A 68 -9.39 -16.86 -3.54
N LEU A 69 -10.17 -15.97 -4.15
CA LEU A 69 -10.61 -14.75 -3.46
C LEU A 69 -12.05 -14.33 -3.74
N GLY A 70 -12.85 -15.14 -4.46
CA GLY A 70 -14.22 -14.74 -4.82
C GLY A 70 -14.31 -13.49 -5.72
N LEU A 71 -13.20 -13.07 -6.35
CA LEU A 71 -13.03 -11.69 -6.85
C LEU A 71 -13.72 -11.30 -8.15
N GLU A 72 -14.44 -12.18 -8.84
CA GLU A 72 -15.13 -11.73 -10.07
C GLU A 72 -16.51 -12.36 -10.29
N SER A 73 -17.43 -11.47 -10.65
CA SER A 73 -18.73 -11.77 -11.22
C SER A 73 -18.57 -12.00 -12.73
N ARG A 74 -19.30 -12.99 -13.25
CA ARG A 74 -19.44 -13.40 -14.67
C ARG A 74 -18.26 -14.17 -15.30
N GLY A 75 -18.59 -15.41 -15.66
CA GLY A 75 -17.85 -16.24 -16.62
C GLY A 75 -18.44 -17.64 -16.62
N THR A 76 -19.13 -18.04 -17.67
CA THR A 76 -19.76 -19.36 -17.77
C THR A 76 -18.70 -20.45 -17.66
N MET A 77 -18.87 -21.40 -16.75
CA MET A 77 -18.11 -22.64 -16.78
C MET A 77 -18.56 -23.44 -17.99
N ARG A 78 -17.69 -23.61 -19.00
CA ARG A 78 -17.71 -24.80 -19.84
C ARG A 78 -16.71 -25.76 -19.22
N THR A 79 -17.20 -26.65 -18.36
CA THR A 79 -16.54 -27.93 -18.13
C THR A 79 -17.01 -28.83 -19.26
N ASP A 80 -16.07 -29.42 -20.00
CA ASP A 80 -16.39 -30.58 -20.83
C ASP A 80 -16.98 -31.62 -19.88
N GLY A 81 -18.26 -31.92 -20.08
CA GLY A 81 -19.02 -32.98 -19.42
C GLY A 81 -18.86 -33.04 -17.90
N GLU A 82 -19.83 -32.44 -17.19
CA GLU A 82 -20.28 -32.75 -15.82
C GLU A 82 -20.32 -31.52 -14.89
N SER A 83 -21.53 -31.30 -14.38
CA SER A 83 -21.95 -30.43 -13.27
C SER A 83 -21.44 -28.97 -13.25
N LYS A 84 -22.34 -28.06 -13.63
CA LYS A 84 -22.26 -26.60 -13.37
C LYS A 84 -22.24 -26.32 -11.85
N LYS A 85 -21.09 -26.41 -11.20
CA LYS A 85 -20.92 -25.88 -9.84
C LYS A 85 -20.77 -24.36 -9.93
N VAL A 86 -21.84 -23.63 -9.60
CA VAL A 86 -21.82 -22.18 -9.41
C VAL A 86 -21.16 -21.91 -8.07
N CYS A 87 -20.15 -21.04 -8.00
CA CYS A 87 -19.62 -20.55 -6.73
C CYS A 87 -20.73 -19.76 -5.99
N PRO A 88 -21.08 -20.09 -4.74
CA PRO A 88 -22.09 -19.38 -3.96
C PRO A 88 -21.70 -17.93 -3.62
N LEU A 89 -20.39 -17.64 -3.50
CA LEU A 89 -19.79 -16.31 -3.20
C LEU A 89 -19.99 -15.25 -4.30
N ARG A 90 -20.97 -15.44 -5.18
CA ARG A 90 -21.17 -14.64 -6.41
C ARG A 90 -21.77 -13.26 -6.15
N GLU A 91 -22.40 -13.08 -5.00
CA GLU A 91 -23.26 -11.94 -4.64
C GLU A 91 -23.00 -11.44 -3.21
N GLU A 92 -21.93 -11.93 -2.56
CA GLU A 92 -21.53 -11.50 -1.22
C GLU A 92 -20.35 -10.53 -1.30
N PRO A 93 -20.34 -9.46 -0.48
CA PRO A 93 -19.21 -8.55 -0.41
C PRO A 93 -17.95 -9.27 0.10
N ALA A 94 -16.78 -8.66 -0.10
CA ALA A 94 -15.56 -9.17 0.54
C ALA A 94 -15.80 -9.30 2.06
N PRO A 95 -15.21 -10.31 2.73
CA PRO A 95 -15.39 -10.46 4.16
C PRO A 95 -14.88 -9.23 4.92
N GLY A 96 -15.14 -9.18 6.22
CA GLY A 96 -14.71 -8.11 7.10
C GLY A 96 -15.66 -6.93 7.15
N ARG A 97 -15.29 -5.94 7.96
CA ARG A 97 -16.10 -4.77 8.27
C ARG A 97 -15.78 -3.63 7.30
N VAL A 98 -16.80 -2.91 6.83
CA VAL A 98 -16.59 -1.69 6.02
C VAL A 98 -16.04 -0.59 6.93
N VAL A 99 -14.85 -0.08 6.63
CA VAL A 99 -14.22 1.02 7.38
C VAL A 99 -14.22 2.34 6.60
N TYR A 100 -14.46 2.29 5.29
CA TYR A 100 -14.54 3.47 4.44
C TYR A 100 -15.48 3.23 3.27
N GLU A 101 -16.36 4.17 2.98
CA GLU A 101 -17.19 4.14 1.78
C GLU A 101 -17.42 5.55 1.23
N LYS A 102 -16.93 5.83 0.01
CA LYS A 102 -17.21 7.07 -0.71
C LYS A 102 -17.32 6.83 -2.21
N GLY A 103 -18.50 7.12 -2.76
CA GLY A 103 -18.78 6.91 -4.18
C GLY A 103 -18.63 5.43 -4.56
N ASP A 104 -17.70 5.14 -5.47
CA ASP A 104 -17.42 3.78 -5.94
C ASP A 104 -16.30 3.07 -5.16
N TYR A 105 -15.70 3.72 -4.16
CA TYR A 105 -14.57 3.18 -3.39
C TYR A 105 -15.02 2.72 -2.02
N ILE A 106 -14.71 1.46 -1.70
CA ILE A 106 -15.01 0.86 -0.40
C ILE A 106 -13.73 0.23 0.14
N ILE A 107 -13.39 0.46 1.41
CA ILE A 107 -12.30 -0.25 2.08
C ILE A 107 -12.90 -1.08 3.20
N HIS A 108 -12.60 -2.37 3.20
CA HIS A 108 -12.94 -3.24 4.31
C HIS A 108 -11.73 -3.37 5.23
N GLU A 109 -11.95 -3.72 6.48
CA GLU A 109 -10.95 -4.23 7.41
C GLU A 109 -11.23 -5.71 7.67
N LEU A 110 -10.16 -6.50 7.56
CA LEU A 110 -10.18 -7.95 7.67
C LEU A 110 -9.13 -8.38 8.69
N ASP A 111 -9.55 -9.08 9.73
CA ASP A 111 -8.64 -9.78 10.62
C ASP A 111 -8.14 -11.08 9.97
N GLY A 112 -6.82 -11.22 9.84
CA GLY A 112 -6.21 -12.42 9.28
C GLY A 112 -6.38 -13.68 10.14
N GLU A 113 -6.64 -13.56 11.44
CA GLU A 113 -6.97 -14.68 12.34
C GLU A 113 -8.41 -15.14 12.13
N GLU A 114 -9.35 -14.22 11.92
CA GLU A 114 -10.76 -14.54 11.69
C GLU A 114 -11.01 -15.06 10.27
N HIS A 115 -10.36 -14.44 9.28
CA HIS A 115 -10.52 -14.75 7.86
C HIS A 115 -9.27 -15.37 7.23
N LYS A 116 -8.65 -16.35 7.93
CA LYS A 116 -7.38 -17.02 7.55
C LYS A 116 -7.26 -17.37 6.08
N LEU A 117 -8.23 -18.12 5.54
CA LEU A 117 -8.17 -18.59 4.16
C LEU A 117 -8.15 -17.42 3.16
N TYR A 118 -8.97 -16.40 3.39
CA TYR A 118 -9.02 -15.22 2.53
C TYR A 118 -7.71 -14.44 2.58
N ALA A 119 -7.19 -14.19 3.78
CA ALA A 119 -5.93 -13.48 3.99
C ALA A 119 -4.72 -14.24 3.41
N GLN A 120 -4.68 -15.57 3.54
CA GLN A 120 -3.66 -16.42 2.93
C GLN A 120 -3.72 -16.34 1.41
N ASN A 121 -4.91 -16.45 0.83
CA ASN A 121 -5.09 -16.37 -0.62
C ASN A 121 -4.72 -14.99 -1.17
N LEU A 122 -5.03 -13.91 -0.44
CA LEU A 122 -4.66 -12.54 -0.80
C LEU A 122 -3.14 -12.36 -0.71
N SER A 123 -2.51 -12.96 0.29
CA SER A 123 -1.06 -12.95 0.44
C SER A 123 -0.33 -13.74 -0.63
N LEU A 124 -0.81 -14.93 -1.00
CA LEU A 124 -0.26 -15.73 -2.09
C LEU A 124 -0.44 -15.03 -3.45
N LEU A 125 -1.60 -14.40 -3.68
CA LEU A 125 -1.85 -13.65 -4.91
C LEU A 125 -0.92 -12.45 -5.01
N SER A 126 -0.78 -11.68 -3.92
CA SER A 126 0.07 -10.49 -3.91
C SER A 126 1.56 -10.81 -4.04
N LYS A 127 2.01 -11.97 -3.54
CA LYS A 127 3.38 -12.45 -3.75
C LYS A 127 3.76 -12.61 -5.23
N LEU A 128 2.79 -12.84 -6.12
CA LEU A 128 3.04 -12.86 -7.57
C LEU A 128 3.47 -11.49 -8.14
N PHE A 129 3.22 -10.40 -7.40
CA PHE A 129 3.49 -9.01 -7.81
C PHE A 129 4.37 -8.24 -6.82
N LEU A 130 4.70 -8.84 -5.67
CA LEU A 130 5.59 -8.29 -4.65
C LEU A 130 6.80 -9.23 -4.46
N ASP A 131 7.99 -8.71 -4.74
CA ASP A 131 9.24 -9.47 -4.61
C ASP A 131 9.55 -9.78 -3.15
N THR A 132 9.46 -8.75 -2.31
CA THR A 132 9.91 -8.74 -0.91
C THR A 132 8.88 -9.24 0.09
N LYS A 133 7.68 -9.65 -0.35
CA LYS A 133 6.67 -10.20 0.57
C LYS A 133 7.13 -11.56 1.08
N SER A 134 7.32 -11.67 2.39
CA SER A 134 7.85 -12.86 3.07
C SER A 134 6.77 -13.67 3.79
N VAL A 135 5.70 -13.02 4.28
CA VAL A 135 4.63 -13.67 5.04
C VAL A 135 3.42 -13.93 4.15
N PHE A 136 2.98 -15.18 4.06
CA PHE A 136 1.79 -15.56 3.27
C PHE A 136 0.93 -16.69 3.87
N PHE A 137 1.43 -17.43 4.87
CA PHE A 137 0.65 -18.46 5.58
C PHE A 137 0.27 -18.02 7.00
N ASP A 138 1.22 -17.45 7.73
CA ASP A 138 1.01 -16.94 9.10
C ASP A 138 0.40 -15.54 9.08
N VAL A 139 -0.89 -15.49 8.74
CA VAL A 139 -1.63 -14.23 8.51
C VAL A 139 -2.30 -13.66 9.76
N SER A 140 -2.30 -14.40 10.87
CA SER A 140 -3.04 -14.11 12.10
C SER A 140 -2.64 -12.80 12.81
N THR A 141 -1.40 -12.37 12.61
CA THR A 141 -0.84 -11.15 13.21
C THR A 141 -1.09 -9.90 12.35
N PHE A 142 -1.83 -10.03 11.26
CA PHE A 142 -2.06 -8.96 10.29
C PHE A 142 -3.55 -8.62 10.16
N LEU A 143 -3.81 -7.32 10.04
CA LEU A 143 -5.03 -6.78 9.45
C LEU A 143 -4.82 -6.56 7.96
N TYR A 144 -5.88 -6.73 7.17
CA TYR A 144 -5.89 -6.51 5.73
C TYR A 144 -6.96 -5.49 5.38
N TYR A 145 -6.62 -4.55 4.50
CA TYR A 145 -7.48 -3.48 4.06
C TYR A 145 -7.68 -3.52 2.54
N PRO A 146 -8.51 -4.44 2.02
CA PRO A 146 -8.81 -4.49 0.59
C PRO A 146 -9.62 -3.27 0.17
N LEU A 147 -9.20 -2.67 -0.95
CA LEU A 147 -9.95 -1.66 -1.69
C LEU A 147 -10.82 -2.36 -2.73
N LEU A 148 -12.13 -2.16 -2.60
CA LEU A 148 -13.14 -2.60 -3.54
C LEU A 148 -13.57 -1.43 -4.43
N LEU A 149 -13.75 -1.73 -5.73
CA LEU A 149 -14.29 -0.80 -6.72
C LEU A 149 -15.68 -1.27 -7.17
N ARG A 150 -16.70 -0.46 -6.89
CA ARG A 150 -18.08 -0.67 -7.35
C ARG A 150 -18.19 -0.34 -8.84
N THR A 151 -18.87 -1.20 -9.59
CA THR A 151 -19.20 -0.96 -11.00
C THR A 151 -20.57 -1.56 -11.31
N ASP A 152 -21.19 -1.20 -12.43
CA ASP A 152 -22.45 -1.83 -12.88
C ASP A 152 -22.35 -3.36 -12.96
N SER A 153 -21.17 -3.89 -13.30
CA SER A 153 -20.90 -5.33 -13.32
C SER A 153 -20.63 -5.96 -11.95
N HIS A 154 -20.21 -5.15 -10.97
CA HIS A 154 -19.82 -5.57 -9.63
C HIS A 154 -20.46 -4.62 -8.59
N PRO A 155 -21.78 -4.75 -8.35
CA PRO A 155 -22.52 -3.83 -7.46
C PRO A 155 -22.05 -3.90 -6.00
N TYR A 156 -21.55 -5.07 -5.57
CA TYR A 156 -20.95 -5.27 -4.24
C TYR A 156 -19.46 -4.93 -4.18
N GLY A 157 -18.88 -4.42 -5.27
CA GLY A 157 -17.46 -4.10 -5.37
C GLY A 157 -16.57 -5.27 -5.76
N GLN A 158 -15.50 -4.98 -6.49
CA GLN A 158 -14.44 -5.93 -6.82
C GLN A 158 -13.14 -5.49 -6.14
N VAL A 159 -12.40 -6.40 -5.50
CA VAL A 159 -11.10 -6.04 -4.92
C VAL A 159 -10.09 -5.73 -6.02
N VAL A 160 -9.60 -4.50 -6.01
CA VAL A 160 -8.64 -3.95 -6.99
C VAL A 160 -7.24 -3.77 -6.41
N GLY A 161 -7.12 -3.86 -5.08
CA GLY A 161 -5.87 -3.77 -4.35
C GLY A 161 -6.09 -3.87 -2.86
N PHE A 162 -5.03 -3.80 -2.07
CA PHE A 162 -5.10 -3.77 -0.60
C PHE A 162 -3.80 -3.24 -0.02
N PHE A 163 -3.83 -2.91 1.28
CA PHE A 163 -2.63 -2.96 2.11
C PHE A 163 -2.85 -3.89 3.30
N SER A 164 -1.77 -4.42 3.86
CA SER A 164 -1.78 -5.15 5.13
C SER A 164 -1.04 -4.36 6.20
N LYS A 165 -1.40 -4.57 7.46
CA LYS A 165 -0.86 -3.89 8.62
C LYS A 165 -0.65 -4.88 9.74
N GLU A 166 0.50 -4.86 10.40
CA GLU A 166 0.70 -5.66 11.61
C GLU A 166 -0.18 -5.11 12.73
N LYS A 167 -0.87 -6.01 13.45
CA LYS A 167 -1.62 -5.66 14.66
C LYS A 167 -0.69 -5.01 15.67
N MET A 168 0.47 -5.63 15.89
CA MET A 168 1.56 -5.12 16.73
C MET A 168 2.82 -4.94 15.90
N SER A 169 3.19 -3.68 15.62
CA SER A 169 4.40 -3.36 14.85
C SER A 169 5.45 -2.70 15.74
N TRP A 170 6.60 -3.35 15.91
CA TRP A 170 7.71 -2.85 16.73
C TRP A 170 8.34 -1.58 16.16
N ASP A 171 8.37 -1.47 14.83
CA ASP A 171 8.91 -0.32 14.11
C ASP A 171 7.84 0.76 13.84
N ASN A 172 6.64 0.61 14.42
CA ASN A 172 5.48 1.46 14.18
C ASN A 172 5.10 1.60 12.69
N ASN A 173 5.24 0.53 11.91
CA ASN A 173 4.79 0.55 10.52
C ASN A 173 3.25 0.65 10.48
N ASN A 174 2.72 1.57 9.67
CA ASN A 174 1.27 1.65 9.40
C ASN A 174 0.86 0.80 8.19
N VAL A 175 1.84 0.36 7.40
CA VAL A 175 1.68 -0.54 6.25
C VAL A 175 2.84 -1.53 6.21
N ALA A 176 2.53 -2.82 6.14
CA ALA A 176 3.50 -3.89 5.89
C ALA A 176 3.66 -4.16 4.38
N CYS A 177 2.55 -4.41 3.69
CA CYS A 177 2.53 -4.59 2.23
C CYS A 177 1.41 -3.73 1.63
N ILE A 178 1.64 -3.18 0.44
CA ILE A 178 0.61 -2.48 -0.33
C ILE A 178 0.72 -2.86 -1.81
N LEU A 179 -0.43 -3.14 -2.42
CA LEU A 179 -0.50 -3.54 -3.82
C LEU A 179 -1.81 -3.07 -4.44
N ILE A 180 -1.72 -2.45 -5.61
CA ILE A 180 -2.83 -2.38 -6.57
C ILE A 180 -2.57 -3.45 -7.62
N PHE A 181 -3.56 -4.29 -7.89
CA PHE A 181 -3.42 -5.36 -8.88
C PHE A 181 -3.17 -4.76 -10.27
N PRO A 182 -2.34 -5.41 -11.11
CA PRO A 182 -1.86 -4.81 -12.36
C PRO A 182 -2.91 -4.17 -13.28
N PRO A 183 -4.12 -4.74 -13.48
CA PRO A 183 -5.13 -4.14 -14.36
C PRO A 183 -5.64 -2.77 -13.90
N TRP A 184 -5.55 -2.47 -12.61
CA TRP A 184 -6.09 -1.24 -12.00
C TRP A 184 -4.99 -0.24 -11.58
N GLN A 185 -3.72 -0.53 -11.87
CA GLN A 185 -2.62 0.39 -11.59
C GLN A 185 -2.74 1.69 -12.41
N LYS A 186 -2.08 2.74 -11.92
CA LYS A 186 -2.03 4.08 -12.55
C LYS A 186 -3.39 4.80 -12.68
N ARG A 187 -4.38 4.42 -11.87
CA ARG A 187 -5.71 5.06 -11.80
C ARG A 187 -5.95 5.85 -10.50
N GLY A 188 -4.90 6.23 -9.78
CA GLY A 188 -5.01 6.93 -8.49
C GLY A 188 -5.34 6.04 -7.28
N LEU A 189 -5.79 4.80 -7.48
CA LEU A 189 -6.21 3.88 -6.39
C LEU A 189 -5.14 3.64 -5.31
N GLY A 190 -3.86 3.60 -5.70
CA GLY A 190 -2.77 3.47 -4.73
C GLY A 190 -2.65 4.67 -3.80
N GLN A 191 -2.98 5.87 -4.28
CA GLN A 191 -3.02 7.07 -3.43
C GLN A 191 -4.16 7.01 -2.42
N ILE A 192 -5.32 6.43 -2.78
CA ILE A 192 -6.45 6.20 -1.87
C ILE A 192 -6.01 5.29 -0.72
N LEU A 193 -5.38 4.15 -1.02
CA LEU A 193 -4.89 3.22 0.01
C LEU A 193 -3.81 3.84 0.90
N ILE A 194 -2.87 4.59 0.33
CA ILE A 194 -1.84 5.29 1.11
C ILE A 194 -2.51 6.31 2.05
N ALA A 195 -3.40 7.16 1.52
CA ALA A 195 -4.13 8.15 2.32
C ALA A 195 -4.92 7.48 3.46
N ALA A 196 -5.63 6.38 3.16
CA ALA A 196 -6.38 5.64 4.16
C ALA A 196 -5.48 5.10 5.29
N SER A 197 -4.30 4.56 4.96
CA SER A 197 -3.37 4.05 5.98
C SER A 197 -2.89 5.13 6.96
N TYR A 198 -2.73 6.38 6.51
CA TYR A 198 -2.40 7.51 7.39
C TYR A 198 -3.60 7.98 8.21
N VAL A 199 -4.81 8.04 7.65
CA VAL A 199 -6.02 8.39 8.41
C VAL A 199 -6.27 7.39 9.53
N LEU A 200 -6.16 6.09 9.26
CA LEU A 200 -6.29 5.03 10.26
C LEU A 200 -5.21 5.15 11.35
N GLY A 201 -3.96 5.41 10.96
CA GLY A 201 -2.88 5.68 11.91
C GLY A 201 -3.16 6.90 12.80
N ARG A 202 -3.73 7.98 12.25
CA ARG A 202 -4.16 9.16 13.02
C ARG A 202 -5.22 8.82 14.06
N ARG A 203 -6.26 8.08 13.67
CA ARG A 203 -7.34 7.65 14.57
C ARG A 203 -6.82 6.81 15.73
N GLU A 204 -5.83 5.95 15.47
CA GLU A 204 -5.15 5.16 16.50
C GLU A 204 -4.09 5.94 17.31
N SER A 205 -3.91 7.24 17.05
CA SER A 205 -2.81 8.05 17.60
C SER A 205 -1.43 7.41 17.37
N ARG A 206 -1.29 6.63 16.29
CA ARG A 206 -0.08 5.87 15.97
C ARG A 206 0.67 6.53 14.83
N PHE A 207 1.82 7.09 15.18
CA PHE A 207 2.74 7.67 14.23
C PHE A 207 3.45 6.57 13.44
N GLY A 208 3.41 6.60 12.10
CA GLY A 208 3.91 5.48 11.30
C GLY A 208 4.20 5.79 9.84
N GLY A 209 4.91 4.86 9.20
CA GLY A 209 5.17 4.88 7.76
C GLY A 209 5.15 3.47 7.17
N PRO A 210 5.38 3.32 5.87
CA PRO A 210 5.47 2.01 5.25
C PRO A 210 6.72 1.26 5.69
N GLU A 211 6.58 -0.06 5.84
CA GLU A 211 7.69 -0.98 6.03
C GLU A 211 8.70 -0.86 4.88
N LYS A 212 9.99 -0.92 5.24
CA LYS A 212 11.11 -0.82 4.31
C LYS A 212 11.74 -2.20 4.09
N PRO A 213 12.23 -2.50 2.88
CA PRO A 213 12.33 -1.61 1.73
C PRO A 213 11.05 -1.54 0.88
N LEU A 214 10.70 -0.33 0.44
CA LEU A 214 9.62 -0.09 -0.52
C LEU A 214 9.99 -0.59 -1.93
N SER A 215 9.00 -1.11 -2.67
CA SER A 215 9.14 -1.34 -4.11
C SER A 215 9.37 -0.03 -4.87
N GLN A 216 9.93 -0.06 -6.07
CA GLN A 216 10.15 1.16 -6.88
C GLN A 216 8.84 1.93 -7.12
N LEU A 217 7.76 1.19 -7.42
CA LEU A 217 6.42 1.76 -7.60
C LEU A 217 5.87 2.31 -6.28
N GLY A 218 6.06 1.58 -5.18
CA GLY A 218 5.67 2.01 -3.84
C GLY A 218 6.36 3.32 -3.43
N ARG A 219 7.69 3.40 -3.58
CA ARG A 219 8.48 4.61 -3.28
C ARG A 219 7.99 5.82 -4.07
N LYS A 220 7.72 5.66 -5.37
CA LYS A 220 7.15 6.75 -6.18
C LYS A 220 5.76 7.16 -5.70
N GLY A 221 4.90 6.18 -5.36
CA GLY A 221 3.56 6.44 -4.85
C GLY A 221 3.57 7.20 -3.52
N TYR A 222 4.36 6.74 -2.54
CA TYR A 222 4.48 7.41 -1.25
C TYR A 222 5.07 8.81 -1.38
N LEU A 223 6.07 9.01 -2.24
CA LEU A 223 6.65 10.35 -2.43
C LEU A 223 5.65 11.34 -3.02
N VAL A 224 4.81 10.91 -3.98
CA VAL A 224 3.71 11.73 -4.51
C VAL A 224 2.72 12.10 -3.40
N TYR A 225 2.33 11.13 -2.57
CA TYR A 225 1.42 11.36 -1.45
C TYR A 225 2.01 12.35 -0.44
N TRP A 226 3.24 12.12 0.01
CA TRP A 226 3.92 12.99 0.98
C TRP A 226 4.09 14.42 0.45
N CYS A 227 4.45 14.58 -0.82
CA CYS A 227 4.53 15.92 -1.42
C CYS A 227 3.16 16.62 -1.40
N GLY A 228 2.07 15.91 -1.68
CA GLY A 228 0.71 16.44 -1.61
C GLY A 228 0.31 16.88 -0.20
N GLU A 229 0.51 16.03 0.80
CA GLU A 229 0.17 16.37 2.20
C GLU A 229 1.01 17.52 2.75
N VAL A 230 2.33 17.49 2.51
CA VAL A 230 3.23 18.58 2.92
C VAL A 230 2.85 19.89 2.21
N TYR A 231 2.50 19.83 0.92
CA TYR A 231 2.02 21.00 0.19
C TYR A 231 0.75 21.59 0.82
N ARG A 232 -0.28 20.77 1.09
CA ARG A 232 -1.54 21.24 1.70
C ARG A 232 -1.31 21.88 3.06
N TYR A 233 -0.49 21.25 3.90
CA TYR A 233 -0.11 21.81 5.20
C TYR A 233 0.57 23.17 5.07
N LEU A 234 1.58 23.29 4.19
CA LEU A 234 2.32 24.52 3.97
C LEU A 234 1.46 25.62 3.37
N MET A 235 0.46 25.27 2.55
CA MET A 235 -0.47 26.23 1.99
C MET A 235 -1.42 26.80 3.03
N ASN A 236 -1.89 25.97 3.98
CA ASN A 236 -2.74 26.41 5.09
C ASN A 236 -1.98 27.26 6.12
N CYS A 237 -0.64 27.20 6.14
CA CYS A 237 0.23 28.03 6.99
C CYS A 237 0.39 29.47 6.44
N HIS A 238 -0.69 30.23 6.35
CA HIS A 238 -0.67 31.59 5.80
C HIS A 238 0.18 32.57 6.62
N LEU A 239 0.18 32.45 7.95
CA LEU A 239 0.77 33.42 8.88
C LEU A 239 2.22 33.11 9.29
N LYS A 240 2.69 31.88 9.13
CA LYS A 240 4.04 31.47 9.52
C LYS A 240 5.04 31.73 8.37
N LYS A 241 6.12 32.48 8.66
CA LYS A 241 7.25 32.68 7.73
C LYS A 241 8.24 31.52 7.73
N THR A 242 8.32 30.79 8.84
CA THR A 242 9.22 29.66 9.06
C THR A 242 8.45 28.52 9.70
N VAL A 243 8.76 27.29 9.31
CA VAL A 243 8.13 26.07 9.83
C VAL A 243 9.24 25.06 10.11
N THR A 244 9.13 24.30 11.20
CA THR A 244 10.06 23.22 11.49
C THR A 244 9.65 21.90 10.84
N ILE A 245 10.61 21.02 10.56
CA ILE A 245 10.31 19.66 10.05
C ILE A 245 9.42 18.91 11.04
N LYS A 246 9.67 19.10 12.35
CA LYS A 246 8.89 18.53 13.44
C LYS A 246 7.42 18.97 13.37
N GLU A 247 7.13 20.26 13.21
CA GLU A 247 5.76 20.76 13.06
C GLU A 247 5.04 20.13 11.86
N ILE A 248 5.69 20.03 10.70
CA ILE A 248 5.08 19.39 9.52
C ILE A 248 4.79 17.91 9.81
N SER A 249 5.74 17.24 10.46
CA SER A 249 5.67 15.81 10.77
C SER A 249 4.52 15.52 11.75
N GLU A 250 4.40 16.29 12.83
CA GLU A 250 3.32 16.16 13.83
C GLU A 250 1.94 16.40 13.21
N GLU A 251 1.80 17.39 12.33
CA GLU A 251 0.51 17.74 11.74
C GLU A 251 0.08 16.81 10.59
N THR A 252 1.04 16.30 9.82
CA THR A 252 0.75 15.41 8.69
C THR A 252 0.79 13.93 9.05
N TYR A 253 1.28 13.58 10.25
CA TYR A 253 1.58 12.21 10.68
C TYR A 253 2.63 11.48 9.82
N ILE A 254 3.40 12.24 9.03
CA ILE A 254 4.47 11.71 8.18
C ILE A 254 5.80 11.80 8.92
N MET A 255 6.60 10.73 8.87
CA MET A 255 7.92 10.68 9.49
C MET A 255 8.81 11.85 9.03
N GLN A 256 9.60 12.43 9.94
CA GLN A 256 10.44 13.59 9.62
C GLN A 256 11.38 13.35 8.44
N GLU A 257 11.91 12.14 8.31
CA GLU A 257 12.72 11.70 7.18
C GLU A 257 11.97 11.71 5.84
N ASP A 258 10.70 11.32 5.85
CA ASP A 258 9.81 11.30 4.68
C ASP A 258 9.33 12.72 4.33
N VAL A 259 9.10 13.58 5.33
CA VAL A 259 8.89 15.02 5.14
C VAL A 259 10.11 15.66 4.46
N VAL A 260 11.32 15.33 4.91
CA VAL A 260 12.56 15.80 4.28
C VAL A 260 12.68 15.29 2.84
N ALA A 261 12.31 14.03 2.58
CA ALA A 261 12.29 13.48 1.24
C ALA A 261 11.32 14.24 0.31
N ALA A 262 10.10 14.52 0.79
CA ALA A 262 9.10 15.30 0.05
C ALA A 262 9.57 16.73 -0.24
N LEU A 263 10.09 17.44 0.77
CA LEU A 263 10.61 18.80 0.61
C LEU A 263 11.76 18.89 -0.40
N ARG A 264 12.62 17.85 -0.44
CA ARG A 264 13.70 17.74 -1.43
C ARG A 264 13.18 17.45 -2.83
N GLU A 265 12.20 16.55 -2.96
CA GLU A 265 11.57 16.24 -4.26
C GLU A 265 10.90 17.47 -4.88
N MET A 266 10.28 18.32 -4.06
CA MET A 266 9.64 19.55 -4.54
C MET A 266 10.63 20.69 -4.86
N ASP A 267 11.89 20.62 -4.41
CA ASP A 267 12.91 21.70 -4.50
C ASP A 267 12.44 23.06 -3.93
N VAL A 268 11.66 23.04 -2.84
CA VAL A 268 11.01 24.25 -2.27
C VAL A 268 11.77 24.87 -1.11
N VAL A 269 12.84 24.24 -0.64
CA VAL A 269 13.61 24.66 0.53
C VAL A 269 14.72 25.63 0.13
N GLU A 270 14.88 26.71 0.89
CA GLU A 270 16.04 27.60 0.74
C GLU A 270 17.27 27.04 1.46
N GLY A 271 18.47 27.19 0.88
CA GLY A 271 19.71 26.63 1.43
C GLY A 271 20.19 27.22 2.77
N ARG A 272 19.42 28.15 3.38
CA ARG A 272 19.70 28.70 4.69
C ARG A 272 19.16 27.78 5.78
N LYS A 273 20.04 26.98 6.39
CA LYS A 273 19.72 26.28 7.63
C LYS A 273 19.72 27.30 8.77
N THR A 274 18.60 27.48 9.45
CA THR A 274 18.56 28.27 10.69
C THR A 274 19.26 27.49 11.81
N ALA A 275 19.88 28.18 12.76
CA ALA A 275 20.56 27.56 13.91
C ALA A 275 19.66 26.62 14.74
N SER A 276 18.34 26.76 14.61
CA SER A 276 17.28 25.96 15.26
C SER A 276 16.82 24.73 14.49
N GLY A 277 17.36 24.44 13.30
CA GLY A 277 16.85 23.36 12.43
C GLY A 277 15.52 23.70 11.72
N SER A 278 15.06 24.95 11.81
CA SER A 278 13.91 25.45 11.04
C SER A 278 14.20 25.47 9.53
N VAL A 279 13.17 25.23 8.74
CA VAL A 279 13.24 25.24 7.28
C VAL A 279 12.57 26.50 6.75
N VAL A 280 13.24 27.19 5.83
CA VAL A 280 12.65 28.31 5.09
C VAL A 280 12.11 27.76 3.77
N VAL A 281 10.79 27.78 3.65
CA VAL A 281 10.09 27.33 2.43
C VAL A 281 9.84 28.52 1.51
N ASN A 282 10.28 28.41 0.26
CA ASN A 282 10.02 29.40 -0.76
C ASN A 282 8.59 29.20 -1.32
N LYS A 283 7.65 30.05 -0.88
CA LYS A 283 6.24 29.96 -1.30
C LYS A 283 6.03 30.13 -2.81
N ALA A 284 6.91 30.86 -3.51
CA ALA A 284 6.81 31.01 -4.96
C ALA A 284 7.18 29.71 -5.68
N LYS A 285 8.28 29.05 -5.27
CA LYS A 285 8.64 27.72 -5.76
C LYS A 285 7.57 26.67 -5.44
N LEU A 286 6.98 26.73 -4.24
CA LEU A 286 5.92 25.81 -3.83
C LEU A 286 4.69 25.91 -4.75
N ARG A 287 4.25 27.14 -5.08
CA ARG A 287 3.14 27.36 -6.02
C ARG A 287 3.50 26.91 -7.45
N ALA A 288 4.69 27.23 -7.93
CA ALA A 288 5.15 26.81 -9.25
C ALA A 288 5.24 25.28 -9.36
N TRP A 289 5.69 24.59 -8.31
CA TRP A 289 5.67 23.12 -8.23
C TRP A 289 4.24 22.59 -8.30
N ALA A 290 3.32 23.19 -7.53
CA ALA A 290 1.92 22.78 -7.50
C ALA A 290 1.23 22.92 -8.86
N GLU A 291 1.45 24.03 -9.57
CA GLU A 291 0.95 24.27 -10.92
C GLU A 291 1.52 23.26 -11.93
N LYS A 292 2.81 22.94 -11.83
CA LYS A 292 3.48 21.97 -12.71
C LYS A 292 2.93 20.55 -12.53
N VAL A 293 2.67 20.15 -11.29
CA VAL A 293 2.23 18.78 -10.96
C VAL A 293 0.70 18.64 -11.02
N GLY A 294 -0.05 19.75 -10.91
CA GLY A 294 -1.51 19.73 -10.83
C GLY A 294 -1.99 19.14 -9.50
N VAL A 295 -1.29 19.39 -8.41
CA VAL A 295 -1.67 18.90 -7.07
C VAL A 295 -2.95 19.59 -6.60
N SER A 296 -3.90 18.82 -6.07
CA SER A 296 -5.12 19.37 -5.48
C SER A 296 -4.85 19.93 -4.08
N THR A 297 -5.51 21.04 -3.75
CA THR A 297 -5.58 21.56 -2.37
C THR A 297 -6.50 20.72 -1.48
N GLU A 298 -7.40 19.95 -2.07
CA GLU A 298 -8.31 19.06 -1.34
C GLU A 298 -7.61 17.75 -0.96
N PRO A 299 -7.90 17.19 0.23
CA PRO A 299 -7.43 15.87 0.64
C PRO A 299 -7.79 14.77 -0.39
N LEU A 300 -6.93 13.76 -0.51
CA LEU A 300 -7.15 12.64 -1.43
C LEU A 300 -8.31 11.72 -1.00
N ILE A 301 -8.57 11.67 0.30
CA ILE A 301 -9.60 10.85 0.91
C ILE A 301 -10.41 11.73 1.87
N ASP A 302 -11.70 11.46 1.96
CA ASP A 302 -12.61 12.17 2.86
C ASP A 302 -12.65 11.49 4.21
N GLU A 303 -12.13 12.15 5.23
CA GLU A 303 -12.08 11.58 6.58
C GLU A 303 -13.45 11.33 7.20
N ASN A 304 -14.49 12.05 6.73
CA ASN A 304 -15.86 11.87 7.20
C ASN A 304 -16.55 10.64 6.59
N ALA A 305 -15.97 10.04 5.55
CA ALA A 305 -16.50 8.85 4.90
C ALA A 305 -15.98 7.54 5.51
N PHE A 306 -15.18 7.63 6.57
CA PHE A 306 -14.79 6.49 7.37
C PHE A 306 -15.87 6.19 8.40
N VAL A 307 -16.25 4.92 8.51
CA VAL A 307 -17.27 4.44 9.45
C VAL A 307 -16.69 4.48 10.87
N GLU A 308 -17.46 4.96 11.84
CA GLU A 308 -17.06 4.96 13.26
C GLU A 308 -17.26 3.58 13.88
N ASP A 309 -16.42 3.26 14.89
CA ASP A 309 -16.51 2.02 15.65
C ASP A 309 -17.59 2.21 16.72
N GLU A 310 -18.70 1.47 16.66
CA GLU A 310 -19.76 1.52 17.67
C GLU A 310 -19.31 0.93 19.04
N GLU A 311 -18.12 0.33 19.13
CA GLU A 311 -17.67 -0.44 20.29
C GLU A 311 -17.07 0.39 21.45
N SER A 312 -16.94 1.72 21.34
CA SER A 312 -16.32 2.52 22.42
C SER A 312 -17.28 3.05 23.49
N GLU A 313 -18.59 2.81 23.39
CA GLU A 313 -19.56 3.33 24.37
C GLU A 313 -19.91 2.34 25.52
N GLU A 314 -19.66 1.04 25.37
CA GLU A 314 -20.05 0.05 26.41
C GLU A 314 -19.05 -0.08 27.58
N ASP A 315 -17.80 0.38 27.43
CA ASP A 315 -16.77 0.27 28.48
C ASP A 315 -16.79 1.38 29.54
N VAL A 316 -17.73 2.35 29.46
CA VAL A 316 -17.83 3.45 30.44
C VAL A 316 -18.97 3.25 31.45
N GLU A 317 -19.97 2.40 31.17
CA GLU A 317 -21.12 2.22 32.07
C GLU A 317 -20.99 1.06 33.08
N SER A 318 -19.99 0.17 32.99
CA SER A 318 -19.83 -0.94 33.95
C SER A 318 -18.92 -0.64 35.16
N GLY A 319 -18.58 0.63 35.38
CA GLY A 319 -17.60 1.08 36.40
C GLY A 319 -18.18 1.78 37.63
N SER A 320 -19.48 1.74 37.85
CA SER A 320 -20.11 2.35 39.03
C SER A 320 -21.29 1.52 39.52
N ASP A 321 -20.98 0.55 40.39
CA ASP A 321 -21.85 0.08 41.48
C ASP A 321 -20.98 -0.39 42.67
#